data_AF-A0A2V8G6N7-F1
#
_entry.id   AF-A0A2V8G6N7-F1
#
_cell.length_a   1.000
_cell.length_b   1.000
_cell.length_c   1.000
_cell.angle_alpha   90.00
_cell.angle_beta   90.00
_cell.angle_gamma   90.00
#
_symmetry.space_group_name_H-M   'P 1'
#
loop_
_entity.id
_entity.type
_entity.pdbx_description
1 polymer ?
#
loop_
_entity_poly.entity_id
_entity_poly.type
_entity_poly.pdbx_seq_one_letter_code
_entity_poly.pdbx_strand_id
1 'polypeptide(L)' 'STRYGIARRYMIRFRRDDFEDPHELAKFAATVGLSLQQFRREFEYLIELEPPPLVWDPQDGLVEAHEDRLR' A
#
# COMPACT_ATOMS: atom_id res chain seq x y z
N SER A 1 2.90 22.91 -9.20
CA SER A 1 1.81 22.25 -9.94
C SER A 1 1.11 21.26 -9.02
N THR A 2 -0.14 21.51 -8.67
CA THR A 2 -0.99 20.58 -7.87
C THR A 2 -1.02 19.19 -8.49
N ARG A 3 -0.97 19.11 -9.83
CA ARG A 3 -0.92 17.87 -10.60
C ARG A 3 0.35 17.05 -10.37
N TYR A 4 1.52 17.69 -10.19
CA TYR A 4 2.76 16.99 -9.84
C TYR A 4 2.70 16.42 -8.41
N GLY A 5 2.12 17.15 -7.46
CA GLY A 5 1.98 16.68 -6.07
C GLY A 5 0.97 15.53 -5.91
N ILE A 6 -0.02 15.44 -6.81
CA ILE A 6 -0.93 14.30 -6.92
C ILE A 6 -0.21 13.15 -7.62
N ALA A 7 0.35 13.38 -8.81
CA ALA A 7 1.04 12.34 -9.57
C ALA A 7 2.18 11.68 -8.79
N ARG A 8 3.02 12.44 -8.07
CA ARG A 8 4.09 11.89 -7.21
C ARG A 8 3.58 10.95 -6.12
N ARG A 9 2.34 11.14 -5.65
CA ARG A 9 1.69 10.27 -4.67
C ARG A 9 1.17 8.96 -5.28
N TYR A 10 0.92 8.93 -6.59
CA TYR A 10 0.35 7.78 -7.31
C TYR A 10 1.31 7.12 -8.32
N MET A 11 2.46 7.73 -8.59
CA MET A 11 3.49 7.14 -9.44
C MET A 11 4.36 6.21 -8.58
N ILE A 12 3.83 5.00 -8.40
CA ILE A 12 4.54 3.80 -7.94
C ILE A 12 4.95 3.87 -6.47
N ARG A 13 3.95 3.83 -5.58
CA ARG A 13 4.15 3.45 -4.17
C ARG A 13 3.47 2.11 -3.96
N PHE A 14 4.24 1.11 -3.55
CA PHE A 14 3.67 -0.13 -3.03
C PHE A 14 2.82 0.18 -1.79
N ARG A 15 1.65 -0.46 -1.71
CA ARG A 15 0.76 -0.41 -0.56
C ARG A 15 0.78 -1.75 0.15
N ARG A 16 0.37 -1.76 1.41
CA ARG A 16 0.22 -2.98 2.21
C ARG A 16 -0.73 -3.96 1.56
N ASP A 17 -1.85 -3.46 1.03
CA ASP A 17 -2.84 -4.25 0.28
C ASP A 17 -2.21 -5.02 -0.91
N ASP A 18 -1.20 -4.44 -1.57
CA ASP A 18 -0.49 -5.08 -2.70
C ASP A 18 0.32 -6.32 -2.27
N PHE A 19 0.70 -6.39 -0.98
CA PHE A 19 1.44 -7.51 -0.38
C PHE A 19 0.52 -8.51 0.32
N GLU A 20 -0.72 -8.11 0.63
CA GLU A 20 -1.74 -8.98 1.23
C GLU A 20 -2.50 -9.81 0.17
N ASP A 21 -2.55 -9.35 -1.09
CA ASP A 21 -3.09 -10.13 -2.21
C ASP A 21 -1.99 -11.00 -2.87
N PRO A 22 -2.04 -12.35 -2.72
CA PRO A 22 -1.05 -13.25 -3.30
C PRO A 22 -1.01 -13.23 -4.84
N HIS A 23 -2.13 -12.90 -5.49
CA HIS A 23 -2.21 -12.85 -6.95
C HIS A 23 -1.54 -11.59 -7.50
N GLU A 24 -1.74 -10.43 -6.89
CA GLU A 24 -1.05 -9.19 -7.29
C GLU A 24 0.44 -9.28 -6.99
N LEU A 25 0.81 -9.80 -5.82
CA LEU A 25 2.21 -10.01 -5.46
C LEU A 25 2.95 -10.93 -6.44
N ALA A 26 2.28 -11.97 -6.93
CA ALA A 26 2.83 -12.86 -7.95
C ALA A 26 3.07 -12.16 -9.30
N LYS A 27 2.18 -11.24 -9.72
CA LYS A 27 2.37 -10.44 -10.94
C LYS A 27 3.59 -9.52 -10.81
N PHE A 28 3.79 -8.90 -9.66
CA PHE A 28 4.96 -8.05 -9.44
C PHE A 28 6.25 -8.85 -9.47
N ALA A 29 6.30 -9.98 -8.75
CA ALA A 29 7.45 -10.87 -8.73
C ALA A 29 7.80 -11.38 -10.14
N ALA A 30 6.80 -11.80 -10.92
CA ALA A 30 6.98 -12.25 -12.30
C ALA A 30 7.48 -11.14 -13.22
N THR A 31 7.01 -9.90 -13.05
CA THR A 31 7.41 -8.74 -13.87
C THR A 31 8.91 -8.44 -13.73
N VAL A 32 9.47 -8.63 -12.53
CA VAL A 32 10.90 -8.41 -12.25
C VAL A 32 11.74 -9.68 -12.29
N GLY A 33 11.13 -10.83 -12.61
CA GLY A 33 11.83 -12.12 -12.72
C GLY A 33 12.31 -12.70 -11.38
N LEU A 34 11.66 -12.34 -10.26
CA LEU A 34 11.98 -12.85 -8.93
C LEU A 34 10.96 -13.88 -8.46
N SER A 35 11.36 -14.77 -7.55
CA SER A 35 10.40 -15.57 -6.79
C SER A 35 9.65 -14.68 -5.78
N LEU A 36 8.46 -15.12 -5.34
CA LEU A 36 7.66 -14.41 -4.32
C LEU A 36 8.46 -14.12 -3.04
N GLN A 37 9.22 -15.10 -2.53
CA GLN A 37 10.00 -14.92 -1.31
C GLN A 37 11.13 -13.89 -1.49
N GLN A 38 11.80 -13.90 -2.64
CA GLN A 38 12.82 -12.91 -2.96
C GLN A 38 12.18 -11.53 -3.08
N PHE A 39 11.07 -11.42 -3.80
CA PHE A 39 10.35 -10.16 -3.95
C PHE A 39 9.94 -9.56 -2.59
N ARG A 40 9.36 -10.35 -1.69
CA ARG A 40 9.01 -9.88 -0.34
C ARG A 40 10.24 -9.38 0.41
N ARG A 41 11.31 -10.16 0.46
CA ARG A 41 12.55 -9.76 1.15
C ARG A 41 13.12 -8.44 0.60
N GLU A 42 13.07 -8.23 -0.70
CA GLU A 42 13.63 -7.02 -1.31
C GLU A 42 12.73 -5.78 -1.21
N PHE A 43 11.40 -5.92 -1.06
CA PHE A 43 10.47 -4.78 -1.20
C PHE A 43 9.50 -4.58 -0.02
N GLU A 44 9.33 -5.54 0.89
CA GLU A 44 8.38 -5.44 2.01
C GLU A 44 8.70 -4.27 2.96
N TYR A 45 9.97 -3.90 3.11
CA TYR A 45 10.36 -2.73 3.91
C TYR A 45 9.74 -1.41 3.41
N LEU A 46 9.34 -1.32 2.14
CA LEU A 46 8.76 -0.10 1.57
C LEU A 46 7.35 0.20 2.09
N ILE A 47 6.65 -0.84 2.60
CA ILE A 47 5.28 -0.74 3.11
C ILE A 47 5.21 -0.74 4.64
N GLU A 48 6.32 -1.02 5.34
CA GLU A 48 6.35 -1.04 6.81
C GLU A 48 5.91 0.29 7.43
N LEU A 49 6.31 1.41 6.83
CA LEU A 49 5.99 2.77 7.28
C LEU A 49 4.78 3.36 6.53
N GLU A 50 3.94 2.53 5.90
CA GLU A 50 2.70 3.03 5.32
C GLU A 50 1.74 3.48 6.44
N PRO A 51 1.29 4.75 6.45
CA PRO A 51 0.29 5.20 7.39
C PRO A 51 -1.04 4.48 7.13
N PRO A 52 -1.89 4.29 8.16
CA PRO A 52 -3.17 3.66 7.99
C PRO A 52 -4.05 4.36 6.93
N PRO A 53 -4.95 3.63 6.25
CA PRO A 53 -5.82 4.24 5.27
C PRO A 53 -6.71 5.29 5.92
N LEU A 54 -6.94 6.40 5.22
CA LEU A 54 -7.92 7.41 5.64
C LEU A 54 -9.33 6.89 5.31
N VAL A 55 -10.18 6.81 6.32
CA VAL A 55 -11.60 6.46 6.19
C VAL A 55 -12.46 7.69 6.48
N TRP A 56 -13.61 7.75 5.82
CA TRP A 56 -14.59 8.80 6.08
C TRP A 56 -15.51 8.37 7.23
N ASP A 57 -15.50 9.15 8.29
CA ASP A 57 -16.44 9.05 9.41
C ASP A 57 -17.52 10.16 9.28
N PRO A 58 -18.82 9.82 9.36
CA PRO A 58 -19.89 10.81 9.26
C PRO A 58 -19.93 11.88 10.37
N GLN A 59 -19.32 11.61 11.53
CA GLN A 59 -19.30 12.51 12.69
C GLN A 59 -18.00 13.33 12.74
N ASP A 60 -16.86 12.69 12.43
CA ASP A 60 -15.53 13.28 12.61
C ASP A 60 -14.82 13.68 11.31
N GLY A 61 -15.36 13.32 10.14
CA GLY A 61 -14.75 13.59 8.83
C GLY A 61 -13.67 12.57 8.44
N LEU A 62 -12.57 13.01 7.80
CA LEU A 62 -11.48 12.10 7.42
C LEU A 62 -10.66 11.69 8.65
N VAL A 63 -10.71 10.41 9.01
CA VAL A 63 -10.00 9.83 10.16
C VAL A 63 -9.06 8.70 9.72
N GLU A 64 -8.00 8.43 10.48
CA GLU A 64 -7.14 7.27 10.22
C GLU A 64 -7.85 5.98 10.66
N ALA A 65 -7.84 4.97 9.79
CA ALA A 65 -8.38 3.65 10.09
C ALA A 65 -7.42 2.89 11.00
N HIS A 66 -7.61 3.03 12.32
CA HIS A 66 -6.96 2.14 13.28
C HIS A 66 -7.73 0.81 13.34
N GLU A 67 -7.01 -0.32 13.27
CA GLU A 67 -7.58 -1.68 13.27
C GLU A 67 -8.52 -1.96 14.46
N ASP A 68 -8.37 -1.22 15.56
CA ASP A 68 -9.19 -1.33 16.77
C ASP A 68 -10.65 -0.86 16.60
N ARG A 69 -11.01 -0.22 15.49
CA ARG A 69 -12.37 0.32 15.25
C ARG A 69 -13.32 -0.63 14.52
N LEU A 70 -12.87 -1.85 14.17
CA LEU A 70 -13.63 -2.87 13.44
C LEU A 70 -14.19 -4.01 14.33
N ARG A 71 -14.25 -3.83 15.65
CA ARG A 71 -14.89 -4.77 16.59
C ARG A 71 -16.12 -4.17 17.27
#